data_AF-A0A1H0BA82-F1
#
_entry.id   AF-A0A1H0BA82-F1
#
_cell.length_a   1.000
_cell.length_b   1.000
_cell.length_c   1.000
_cell.angle_alpha   90.00
_cell.angle_beta   90.00
_cell.angle_gamma   90.00
#
_symmetry.space_group_name_H-M   'P 1'
#
loop_
_entity.id
_entity.type
_entity.pdbx_description
1 polymer ?
#
loop_
_entity_poly.entity_id
_entity_poly.type
_entity_poly.pdbx_seq_one_letter_code
_entity_poly.pdbx_strand_id
1 'polypeptide(L)'
;MHNDKLILDLGSQAAKVFRKLNDRIEQVDVLTWELSESGVSLPSIEGKLKSLLSTQGSFLEGLEQGTVEAISLEEMRKSPHLFGHMEEVCRNLKIAYRTIGQKEAAEMLKKAIAESDIPNHLDVINADGDSIQIITNVCEAPYQIPFGISDLNQQFNLLGPPNQRQIATCIKWISSRLPATLEKFAYTGKNVSASFPSRA
;
A
#
# COMPACT_ATOMS: atom_id res chain seq x y z
N MET A 1 -13.29 24.13 -14.89
CA MET A 1 -11.84 23.86 -14.80
C MET A 1 -11.69 22.55 -14.04
N HIS A 2 -11.22 21.50 -14.71
CA HIS A 2 -10.99 20.20 -14.08
C HIS A 2 -9.73 20.30 -13.23
N ASN A 3 -9.88 20.18 -11.91
CA ASN A 3 -8.74 20.15 -11.00
C ASN A 3 -8.25 18.71 -10.91
N ASP A 4 -7.50 18.29 -11.94
CA ASP A 4 -6.83 17.00 -11.93
C ASP A 4 -5.82 17.01 -10.80
N LYS A 5 -6.09 16.23 -9.74
CA LYS A 5 -5.23 16.13 -8.57
C LYS A 5 -4.45 14.83 -8.64
N LEU A 6 -3.14 14.90 -8.45
CA LEU A 6 -2.30 13.72 -8.30
C LEU A 6 -2.22 13.33 -6.82
N ILE A 7 -2.37 12.04 -6.56
CA ILE A 7 -2.21 11.44 -5.24
C ILE A 7 -1.00 10.51 -5.31
N LEU A 8 -0.06 10.68 -4.40
CA LEU A 8 1.14 9.87 -4.29
C LEU A 8 1.03 8.98 -3.04
N ASP A 9 0.80 7.68 -3.22
CA ASP A 9 0.87 6.69 -2.14
C ASP A 9 2.34 6.31 -1.92
N LEU A 10 2.89 6.70 -0.78
CA LEU A 10 4.27 6.52 -0.39
C LEU A 10 4.40 5.39 0.64
N GLY A 11 4.88 4.25 0.16
CA GLY A 11 5.23 3.10 0.98
C GLY A 11 6.74 2.97 1.23
N SER A 12 7.09 2.04 2.10
CA SER A 12 8.48 1.68 2.40
C SER A 12 9.26 1.20 1.17
N GLN A 13 8.58 0.53 0.23
CA GLN A 13 9.18 -0.13 -0.94
C GLN A 13 8.69 0.39 -2.29
N ALA A 14 7.73 1.30 -2.31
CA ALA A 14 7.23 1.85 -3.56
C ALA A 14 6.53 3.20 -3.36
N ALA A 15 6.57 4.03 -4.40
CA ALA A 15 5.64 5.11 -4.62
C ALA A 15 4.65 4.72 -5.72
N LYS A 16 3.37 5.02 -5.54
CA LYS A 16 2.35 4.88 -6.59
C LYS A 16 1.74 6.23 -6.87
N VAL A 17 1.56 6.54 -8.14
CA VAL A 17 0.87 7.76 -8.58
C VAL A 17 -0.53 7.40 -9.02
N PHE A 18 -1.49 8.07 -8.42
CA PHE A 18 -2.88 8.02 -8.80
C PHE A 18 -3.32 9.37 -9.33
N ARG A 19 -4.12 9.36 -10.39
CA ARG A 19 -4.80 10.54 -10.89
C ARG A 19 -6.25 10.50 -10.42
N LYS A 20 -6.66 11.52 -9.67
CA LYS A 20 -8.06 11.72 -9.31
C LYS A 20 -8.73 12.55 -10.40
N LEU A 21 -9.62 11.89 -11.12
CA LEU A 21 -10.59 12.50 -12.03
C LEU A 21 -11.93 12.61 -11.29
N ASN A 22 -12.85 13.46 -11.79
CA ASN A 22 -14.11 13.79 -11.09
C ASN A 22 -14.84 12.58 -10.48
N ASP A 23 -14.92 11.48 -11.22
CA ASP A 23 -15.71 10.29 -10.83
C ASP A 23 -14.85 9.02 -10.67
N ARG A 24 -13.52 9.11 -10.77
CA ARG A 24 -12.65 7.93 -10.68
C ARG A 24 -11.23 8.25 -10.23
N ILE A 25 -10.60 7.27 -9.59
CA ILE A 25 -9.17 7.29 -9.30
C ILE A 25 -8.52 6.21 -10.14
N GLU A 26 -7.53 6.57 -10.95
CA GLU A 26 -6.77 5.64 -11.78
C GLU A 26 -5.30 5.63 -11.33
N GLN A 27 -4.72 4.45 -11.16
CA GLN A 27 -3.27 4.34 -10.99
C GLN A 27 -2.62 4.63 -12.34
N VAL A 28 -1.80 5.67 -12.41
CA VAL A 28 -1.16 6.14 -13.66
C VAL A 28 0.32 5.80 -13.74
N ASP A 29 0.96 5.57 -12.59
CA ASP A 29 2.37 5.20 -12.55
C ASP A 29 2.73 4.48 -11.24
N VAL A 30 3.82 3.72 -11.25
CA VAL A 30 4.38 3.06 -10.07
C VAL A 30 5.89 3.05 -10.13
N LEU A 31 6.51 3.43 -9.02
CA LEU A 31 7.94 3.35 -8.83
C LEU A 31 8.25 2.47 -7.62
N THR A 32 8.90 1.35 -7.87
CA THR A 32 9.40 0.45 -6.82
C THR A 32 10.84 0.79 -6.45
N TRP A 33 11.17 0.64 -5.18
CA TRP A 33 12.53 0.82 -4.67
C TRP A 33 12.84 -0.17 -3.55
N GLU A 34 14.11 -0.51 -3.42
CA GLU A 34 14.63 -1.17 -2.22
C GLU A 34 15.29 -0.10 -1.36
N LEU A 35 14.56 0.40 -0.37
CA LEU A 35 15.14 1.29 0.64
C LEU A 35 15.65 0.42 1.76
N SER A 36 16.96 0.16 1.76
CA SER A 36 17.63 -0.34 2.97
C SER A 36 17.79 0.82 3.95
N GLU A 37 17.61 0.58 5.24
CA GLU A 37 17.79 1.62 6.29
C GLU A 37 19.19 2.26 6.25
N SER A 38 20.18 1.55 5.71
CA SER A 38 21.57 2.01 5.53
C SER A 38 21.87 2.67 4.16
N GLY A 39 20.93 2.68 3.22
CA GLY A 39 21.14 3.08 1.82
C GLY A 39 20.22 4.21 1.32
N VAL A 40 19.45 4.85 2.20
CA VAL A 40 18.51 5.91 1.82
C VAL A 40 19.26 7.19 1.42
N SER A 41 19.54 7.34 0.12
CA SER A 41 20.10 8.58 -0.45
C SER A 41 18.98 9.56 -0.81
N LEU A 42 18.93 10.71 -0.10
CA LEU A 42 17.98 11.80 -0.35
C LEU A 42 17.93 12.25 -1.83
N PRO A 43 19.07 12.56 -2.49
CA PRO A 43 19.08 12.96 -3.90
C PRO A 43 18.54 11.88 -4.84
N SER A 44 18.71 10.61 -4.48
CA SER A 44 18.23 9.47 -5.29
C SER A 44 16.70 9.38 -5.28
N ILE A 45 16.07 9.53 -4.11
CA ILE A 45 14.59 9.48 -3.98
C ILE A 45 13.96 10.72 -4.61
N GLU A 46 14.53 11.91 -4.36
CA GLU A 46 14.02 13.16 -4.93
C GLU A 46 14.05 13.12 -6.46
N GLY A 47 15.18 12.73 -7.07
CA GLY A 47 15.30 12.61 -8.52
C GLY A 47 14.34 11.58 -9.11
N LYS A 48 14.15 10.46 -8.41
CA LYS A 48 13.20 9.40 -8.76
C LYS A 48 11.75 9.88 -8.75
N LEU A 49 11.31 10.53 -7.67
CA LEU A 49 9.96 11.09 -7.57
C LEU A 49 9.74 12.23 -8.57
N LYS A 50 10.75 13.08 -8.77
CA LYS A 50 10.71 14.13 -9.78
C LYS A 50 10.50 13.54 -11.18
N SER A 51 11.28 12.53 -11.54
CA SER A 51 11.13 11.82 -12.82
C SER A 51 9.75 11.20 -12.96
N LEU A 52 9.24 10.55 -11.91
CA LEU A 52 7.92 9.91 -11.88
C LEU A 52 6.77 10.92 -12.06
N LEU A 53 6.91 12.13 -11.52
CA LEU A 53 5.89 13.17 -11.68
C LEU A 53 6.00 13.88 -13.02
N SER A 54 7.21 13.99 -13.59
CA SER A 54 7.42 14.56 -14.93
C SER A 54 6.85 13.72 -16.06
N THR A 55 6.75 12.38 -15.91
CA THR A 55 6.09 11.51 -16.93
C THR A 55 4.60 11.80 -17.04
N GLN A 56 3.99 12.43 -16.03
CA GLN A 56 2.57 12.75 -16.01
C GLN A 56 2.24 14.10 -16.66
N GLY A 57 3.25 14.85 -17.14
CA GLY A 57 3.12 16.17 -17.78
C GLY A 57 4.03 17.20 -17.12
N SER A 58 3.98 18.47 -17.56
CA SER A 58 4.70 19.60 -16.95
C SER A 58 4.14 20.01 -15.58
N PHE A 59 3.78 19.03 -14.74
CA PHE A 59 3.15 19.24 -13.43
C PHE A 59 4.08 20.00 -12.47
N LEU A 60 5.40 19.88 -12.59
CA LEU A 60 6.31 20.55 -11.66
C LEU A 60 6.65 22.00 -12.06
N GLU A 61 6.41 22.40 -13.30
CA GLU A 61 6.69 23.75 -13.76
C GLU A 61 5.41 24.61 -13.66
N GLY A 62 5.20 25.21 -12.48
CA GLY A 62 4.22 26.29 -12.30
C GLY A 62 3.07 26.04 -11.31
N LEU A 63 3.08 24.95 -10.54
CA LEU A 63 1.99 24.69 -9.59
C LEU A 63 2.15 25.41 -8.25
N GLU A 64 1.02 25.96 -7.78
CA GLU A 64 0.77 26.33 -6.40
C GLU A 64 0.80 25.08 -5.50
N GLN A 65 1.20 25.26 -4.25
CA GLN A 65 1.27 24.22 -3.23
C GLN A 65 -0.12 23.54 -3.07
N GLY A 66 -0.21 22.22 -3.25
CA GLY A 66 -1.46 21.45 -3.03
C GLY A 66 -2.03 20.68 -4.23
N THR A 67 -1.41 20.79 -5.40
CA THR A 67 -1.86 20.06 -6.61
C THR A 67 -1.43 18.58 -6.62
N VAL A 68 -0.38 18.26 -5.87
CA VAL A 68 0.04 16.88 -5.56
C VAL A 68 -0.07 16.68 -4.04
N GLU A 69 -0.77 15.64 -3.64
CA GLU A 69 -0.86 15.20 -2.25
C GLU A 69 -0.17 13.85 -2.10
N ALA A 70 0.79 13.75 -1.20
CA ALA A 70 1.44 12.53 -0.80
C ALA A 70 0.86 12.01 0.51
N ILE A 71 0.53 10.72 0.52
CA ILE A 71 -0.03 10.00 1.64
C ILE A 71 0.88 8.83 1.97
N SER A 72 1.24 8.67 3.23
CA SER A 72 1.88 7.46 3.74
C SER A 72 1.12 6.91 4.94
N LEU A 73 1.31 5.64 5.25
CA LEU A 73 0.75 5.04 6.46
C LEU A 73 1.61 5.38 7.69
N GLU A 74 1.00 5.45 8.87
CA GLU A 74 1.72 5.68 10.13
C GLU A 74 2.85 4.67 10.41
N GLU A 75 2.75 3.47 9.86
CA GLU A 75 3.81 2.45 9.89
C GLU A 75 5.14 2.96 9.32
N MET A 76 5.12 3.95 8.42
CA MET A 76 6.32 4.62 7.91
C MET A 76 7.15 5.26 9.05
N ARG A 77 6.51 5.67 10.16
CA ARG A 77 7.20 6.21 11.34
C ARG A 77 8.04 5.17 12.09
N LYS A 78 7.83 3.87 11.85
CA LYS A 78 8.68 2.81 12.43
C LYS A 78 10.13 2.90 11.95
N SER A 79 10.37 3.56 10.82
CA SER A 79 11.71 3.90 10.33
C SER A 79 11.88 5.43 10.33
N PRO A 80 12.32 6.05 11.44
CA PRO A 80 12.41 7.51 11.57
C PRO A 80 13.26 8.17 10.49
N HIS A 81 14.32 7.50 10.04
CA HIS A 81 15.19 7.96 8.96
C HIS A 81 14.44 8.06 7.64
N LEU A 82 13.70 7.01 7.28
CA LEU A 82 12.91 6.98 6.04
C LEU A 82 11.76 8.00 6.08
N PHE A 83 11.08 8.10 7.22
CA PHE A 83 10.02 9.08 7.42
C PHE A 83 10.52 10.52 7.26
N GLY A 84 11.62 10.87 7.94
CA GLY A 84 12.23 12.20 7.86
C GLY A 84 12.73 12.53 6.45
N HIS A 85 13.36 11.57 5.77
CA HIS A 85 13.78 11.76 4.37
C HIS A 85 12.58 12.01 3.45
N MET A 86 11.47 11.30 3.63
CA MET A 86 10.30 11.47 2.78
C MET A 86 9.61 12.81 3.01
N GLU A 87 9.54 13.27 4.27
CA GLU A 87 9.08 14.63 4.60
C GLU A 87 9.94 15.71 3.93
N GLU A 88 11.26 15.53 3.94
CA GLU A 88 12.20 16.47 3.32
C GLU A 88 12.05 16.50 1.80
N VAL A 89 11.98 15.33 1.14
CA VAL A 89 11.80 15.24 -0.32
C VAL A 89 10.46 15.87 -0.74
N CYS A 90 9.36 15.58 -0.03
CA CYS A 90 8.06 16.17 -0.35
C CYS A 90 8.09 17.68 -0.19
N ARG A 91 8.76 18.20 0.83
CA ARG A 91 8.95 19.64 1.05
C ARG A 91 9.75 20.29 -0.08
N ASN A 92 10.86 19.69 -0.50
CA ASN A 92 11.69 20.18 -1.61
C ASN A 92 10.90 20.24 -2.93
N LEU A 93 10.06 19.23 -3.16
CA LEU A 93 9.20 19.13 -4.34
C LEU A 93 7.87 19.92 -4.21
N LYS A 94 7.65 20.65 -3.09
CA LYS A 94 6.41 21.38 -2.78
C LYS A 94 5.15 20.51 -2.81
N ILE A 95 5.28 19.23 -2.47
CA ILE A 95 4.19 18.26 -2.37
C ILE A 95 3.59 18.35 -0.96
N ALA A 96 2.26 18.42 -0.87
CA ALA A 96 1.59 18.34 0.43
C ALA A 96 1.69 16.90 0.95
N TYR A 97 2.37 16.68 2.07
CA TYR A 97 2.57 15.35 2.64
C TYR A 97 1.82 15.19 3.95
N ARG A 98 1.12 14.06 4.11
CA ARG A 98 0.50 13.67 5.37
C ARG A 98 0.59 12.17 5.60
N THR A 99 0.64 11.79 6.87
CA THR A 99 0.48 10.40 7.30
C THR A 99 -0.96 10.14 7.68
N ILE A 100 -1.49 8.97 7.32
CA ILE A 100 -2.80 8.51 7.77
C ILE A 100 -2.66 7.36 8.76
N GLY A 101 -3.49 7.38 9.80
CA GLY A 101 -3.55 6.31 10.78
C GLY A 101 -4.32 5.11 10.25
N GLN A 102 -4.19 3.99 10.96
CA GLN A 102 -4.84 2.73 10.58
C GLN A 102 -6.35 2.85 10.40
N LYS A 103 -7.02 3.63 11.26
CA LYS A 103 -8.47 3.85 11.18
C LYS A 103 -8.87 4.55 9.88
N GLU A 104 -8.15 5.59 9.48
CA GLU A 104 -8.44 6.32 8.24
C GLU A 104 -8.14 5.42 7.02
N ALA A 105 -7.02 4.69 7.02
CA ALA A 105 -6.70 3.73 5.98
C ALA A 105 -7.78 2.64 5.83
N ALA A 106 -8.29 2.14 6.95
CA ALA A 106 -9.41 1.20 7.02
C ALA A 106 -10.70 1.77 6.41
N GLU A 107 -11.05 3.01 6.75
CA GLU A 107 -12.22 3.70 6.19
C GLU A 107 -12.10 3.91 4.68
N MET A 108 -10.90 4.29 4.21
CA MET A 108 -10.59 4.41 2.79
C MET A 108 -10.73 3.07 2.05
N LEU A 109 -10.22 1.98 2.63
CA LEU A 109 -10.35 0.65 2.04
C LEU A 109 -11.82 0.19 1.99
N LYS A 110 -12.59 0.41 3.05
CA LYS A 110 -14.03 0.12 3.06
C LYS A 110 -14.78 0.86 1.96
N LYS A 111 -14.46 2.15 1.78
CA LYS A 111 -15.04 2.96 0.71
C LYS A 111 -14.67 2.40 -0.67
N ALA A 112 -13.40 2.05 -0.88
CA ALA A 112 -12.95 1.45 -2.13
C ALA A 112 -13.65 0.11 -2.44
N ILE A 113 -13.88 -0.72 -1.42
CA ILE A 113 -14.65 -1.97 -1.57
C ILE A 113 -16.10 -1.68 -1.94
N ALA A 114 -16.74 -0.73 -1.27
CA ALA A 114 -18.13 -0.36 -1.54
C ALA A 114 -18.35 0.20 -2.96
N GLU A 115 -17.31 0.81 -3.54
CA GLU A 115 -17.29 1.33 -4.90
C GLU A 115 -16.80 0.29 -5.94
N SER A 116 -16.44 -0.92 -5.51
CA SER A 116 -15.95 -2.01 -6.38
C SER A 116 -17.05 -2.99 -6.76
N ASP A 117 -16.76 -3.87 -7.73
CA ASP A 117 -17.64 -4.98 -8.11
C ASP A 117 -17.61 -6.16 -7.14
N ILE A 118 -16.95 -6.02 -5.97
CA ILE A 118 -16.91 -7.08 -4.95
C ILE A 118 -18.32 -7.27 -4.38
N PRO A 119 -18.89 -8.49 -4.41
CA PRO A 119 -20.21 -8.73 -3.85
C PRO A 119 -20.28 -8.41 -2.36
N ASN A 120 -21.25 -7.59 -1.96
CA ASN A 120 -21.45 -7.13 -0.57
C ASN A 120 -21.64 -8.25 0.47
N HIS A 121 -21.87 -9.50 0.07
CA HIS A 121 -22.04 -10.63 0.99
C HIS A 121 -20.71 -11.33 1.33
N LEU A 122 -19.60 -10.94 0.71
CA LEU A 122 -18.27 -11.48 0.98
C LEU A 122 -17.54 -10.61 1.99
N ASP A 123 -16.80 -11.26 2.90
CA ASP A 123 -15.75 -10.58 3.64
C ASP A 123 -14.61 -10.23 2.68
N VAL A 124 -13.75 -9.26 3.03
CA VAL A 124 -12.61 -8.88 2.19
C VAL A 124 -11.32 -8.99 2.98
N ILE A 125 -10.38 -9.77 2.46
CA ILE A 125 -9.01 -9.85 2.96
C ILE A 125 -8.12 -9.00 2.06
N ASN A 126 -7.61 -7.89 2.58
CA ASN A 126 -6.55 -7.12 1.96
C ASN A 126 -5.20 -7.49 2.57
N ALA A 127 -4.30 -8.09 1.79
CA ALA A 127 -2.98 -8.48 2.26
C ALA A 127 -1.87 -7.71 1.52
N ASP A 128 -1.19 -6.84 2.26
CA ASP A 128 -0.06 -6.05 1.80
C ASP A 128 1.26 -6.57 2.37
N GLY A 129 2.38 -5.94 1.98
CA GLY A 129 3.72 -6.30 2.46
C GLY A 129 3.85 -6.24 3.99
N ASP A 130 3.19 -5.25 4.62
CA ASP A 130 3.42 -4.87 6.01
C ASP A 130 2.21 -5.13 6.95
N SER A 131 1.04 -5.44 6.39
CA SER A 131 -0.14 -5.79 7.18
C SER A 131 -1.15 -6.61 6.39
N ILE A 132 -2.04 -7.30 7.11
CA ILE A 132 -3.24 -7.92 6.54
C ILE A 132 -4.46 -7.32 7.25
N GLN A 133 -5.38 -6.78 6.47
CA GLN A 133 -6.65 -6.22 6.93
C GLN A 133 -7.79 -7.12 6.48
N ILE A 134 -8.73 -7.39 7.38
CA ILE A 134 -9.90 -8.23 7.11
C ILE A 134 -11.14 -7.39 7.45
N ILE A 135 -11.90 -7.06 6.41
CA ILE A 135 -13.16 -6.34 6.52
C ILE A 135 -14.27 -7.38 6.50
N THR A 136 -15.09 -7.37 7.54
CA THR A 136 -16.24 -8.26 7.64
C THR A 136 -17.51 -7.43 7.70
N ASN A 137 -18.62 -8.01 7.27
CA ASN A 137 -19.93 -7.36 7.37
C ASN A 137 -20.48 -7.34 8.80
N VAL A 138 -19.90 -8.15 9.69
CA VAL A 138 -20.36 -8.34 11.08
C VAL A 138 -19.72 -7.30 12.02
N CYS A 139 -18.57 -6.73 11.66
CA CYS A 139 -17.82 -5.84 12.53
C CYS A 139 -17.67 -4.43 11.97
N GLU A 140 -17.92 -3.44 12.83
CA GLU A 140 -17.79 -2.03 12.49
C GLU A 140 -16.34 -1.59 12.27
N ALA A 141 -15.36 -2.26 12.90
CA ALA A 141 -13.94 -2.05 12.65
C ALA A 141 -13.33 -3.23 11.89
N PRO A 142 -12.40 -3.01 10.94
CA PRO A 142 -11.66 -4.11 10.33
C PRO A 142 -10.80 -4.84 11.36
N TYR A 143 -10.68 -6.14 11.19
CA TYR A 143 -9.64 -6.90 11.88
C TYR A 143 -8.31 -6.61 11.22
N GLN A 144 -7.27 -6.42 12.02
CA GLN A 144 -5.92 -6.16 11.52
C GLN A 144 -4.94 -7.15 12.11
N ILE A 145 -4.18 -7.79 11.23
CA ILE A 145 -3.00 -8.56 11.58
C ILE A 145 -1.80 -7.62 11.29
N PRO A 146 -1.02 -7.23 12.31
CA PRO A 146 0.10 -6.31 12.16
C PRO A 146 1.35 -7.02 11.58
N PHE A 147 1.12 -7.93 10.64
CA PHE A 147 2.11 -8.68 9.85
C PHE A 147 1.56 -8.78 8.44
N GLY A 148 2.38 -8.42 7.45
CA GLY A 148 2.06 -8.60 6.05
C GLY A 148 2.85 -9.73 5.41
N ILE A 149 2.77 -9.82 4.08
CA ILE A 149 3.44 -10.88 3.30
C ILE A 149 4.96 -10.84 3.48
N SER A 150 5.57 -9.65 3.58
CA SER A 150 7.01 -9.51 3.77
C SER A 150 7.46 -10.06 5.12
N ASP A 151 6.71 -9.73 6.18
CA ASP A 151 6.99 -10.23 7.53
C ASP A 151 6.83 -11.76 7.60
N LEU A 152 5.78 -12.30 6.99
CA LEU A 152 5.54 -13.74 6.93
C LEU A 152 6.67 -14.45 6.17
N ASN A 153 7.11 -13.88 5.05
CA ASN A 153 8.22 -14.42 4.26
C ASN A 153 9.51 -14.49 5.07
N GLN A 154 9.83 -13.44 5.81
CA GLN A 154 11.02 -13.36 6.66
C GLN A 154 10.92 -14.32 7.86
N GLN A 155 9.81 -14.28 8.60
CA GLN A 155 9.65 -15.04 9.83
C GLN A 155 9.62 -16.56 9.59
N PHE A 156 8.99 -17.01 8.50
CA PHE A 156 8.81 -18.43 8.21
C PHE A 156 9.72 -18.94 7.08
N ASN A 157 10.66 -18.11 6.62
CA ASN A 157 11.60 -18.41 5.53
C ASN A 157 10.90 -18.95 4.27
N LEU A 158 9.78 -18.32 3.87
CA LEU A 158 8.92 -18.84 2.81
C LEU A 158 9.54 -18.75 1.41
N LEU A 159 10.46 -17.80 1.22
CA LEU A 159 11.22 -17.61 -0.02
C LEU A 159 12.49 -18.47 -0.07
N GLY A 160 12.86 -19.13 1.03
CA GLY A 160 14.03 -19.99 1.10
C GLY A 160 13.90 -21.31 0.33
N PRO A 161 14.91 -22.19 0.41
CA PRO A 161 14.85 -23.54 -0.15
C PRO A 161 13.65 -24.34 0.40
N PRO A 162 12.95 -25.15 -0.42
CA PRO A 162 11.71 -25.84 -0.01
C PRO A 162 11.81 -26.64 1.30
N ASN A 163 12.95 -27.27 1.58
CA ASN A 163 13.21 -28.04 2.81
C ASN A 163 13.41 -27.18 4.07
N GLN A 164 13.57 -25.86 3.93
CA GLN A 164 13.76 -24.92 5.03
C GLN A 164 12.54 -24.03 5.27
N ARG A 165 11.51 -24.11 4.41
CA ARG A 165 10.29 -23.31 4.53
C ARG A 165 9.43 -23.83 5.68
N GLN A 166 9.00 -22.95 6.57
CA GLN A 166 8.15 -23.31 7.70
C GLN A 166 6.66 -23.15 7.36
N ILE A 167 6.21 -23.79 6.27
CA ILE A 167 4.85 -23.59 5.72
C ILE A 167 3.77 -23.98 6.73
N ALA A 168 3.87 -25.15 7.35
CA ALA A 168 2.88 -25.62 8.32
C ALA A 168 2.80 -24.69 9.54
N THR A 169 3.94 -24.18 10.00
CA THR A 169 4.02 -23.20 11.10
C THR A 169 3.35 -21.89 10.71
N CYS A 170 3.62 -21.39 9.50
CA CYS A 170 3.01 -20.18 8.97
C CYS A 170 1.49 -20.31 8.88
N ILE A 171 0.99 -21.41 8.31
CA ILE A 171 -0.45 -21.70 8.21
C ILE A 171 -1.09 -21.69 9.60
N LYS A 172 -0.50 -22.39 10.57
CA LYS A 172 -1.00 -22.44 11.94
C LYS A 172 -1.03 -21.06 12.59
N TRP A 173 0.02 -20.27 12.37
CA TRP A 173 0.16 -18.92 12.91
C TRP A 173 -0.88 -17.94 12.35
N ILE A 174 -1.15 -18.00 11.05
CA ILE A 174 -2.18 -17.17 10.39
C ILE A 174 -3.57 -17.64 10.81
N SER A 175 -3.83 -18.95 10.77
CA SER A 175 -5.15 -19.52 11.09
C SER A 175 -5.60 -19.16 12.51
N SER A 176 -4.67 -19.06 13.46
CA SER A 176 -4.99 -18.67 14.84
C SER A 176 -5.32 -17.18 15.02
N ARG A 177 -5.19 -16.36 13.97
CA ARG A 177 -5.41 -14.91 13.97
C ARG A 177 -6.54 -14.46 13.04
N LEU A 178 -7.06 -15.37 12.22
CA LEU A 178 -8.24 -15.09 11.41
C LEU A 178 -9.49 -15.05 12.31
N PRO A 179 -10.45 -14.17 12.02
CA PRO A 179 -11.71 -14.15 12.76
C PRO A 179 -12.48 -15.44 12.51
N ALA A 180 -13.07 -16.02 13.56
CA ALA A 180 -13.78 -17.29 13.48
C ALA A 180 -15.03 -17.24 12.59
N THR A 181 -15.53 -16.03 12.30
CA THR A 181 -16.69 -15.76 11.44
C THR A 181 -16.34 -15.71 9.95
N LEU A 182 -15.06 -15.79 9.59
CA LEU A 182 -14.61 -15.71 8.20
C LEU A 182 -15.00 -16.99 7.45
N GLU A 183 -15.91 -16.86 6.49
CA GLU A 183 -16.37 -18.00 5.67
C GLU A 183 -15.95 -17.85 4.20
N LYS A 184 -16.66 -16.97 3.48
CA LYS A 184 -16.40 -16.66 2.07
C LYS A 184 -15.86 -15.25 1.98
N PHE A 185 -14.74 -15.12 1.28
CA PHE A 185 -14.07 -13.84 1.17
C PHE A 185 -13.61 -13.56 -0.25
N ALA A 186 -13.56 -12.27 -0.59
CA ALA A 186 -12.75 -11.75 -1.68
C ALA A 186 -11.34 -11.45 -1.15
N TYR A 187 -10.34 -11.71 -1.98
CA TYR A 187 -8.95 -11.39 -1.68
C TYR A 187 -8.48 -10.23 -2.55
N THR A 188 -7.83 -9.25 -1.94
CA THR A 188 -7.17 -8.13 -2.59
C THR A 188 -5.76 -7.96 -2.03
N GLY A 189 -4.83 -7.45 -2.85
CA GLY A 189 -3.45 -7.24 -2.44
C GLY A 189 -2.50 -7.11 -3.63
N LYS A 190 -1.39 -6.40 -3.44
CA LYS A 190 -0.39 -6.11 -4.50
C LYS A 190 0.28 -7.37 -5.10
N ASN A 191 0.11 -8.55 -4.48
CA ASN A 191 0.74 -9.81 -4.88
C ASN A 191 -0.19 -10.79 -5.63
N VAL A 192 -1.38 -10.37 -6.08
CA VAL A 192 -2.19 -11.17 -7.03
C VAL A 192 -1.67 -11.01 -8.46
N SER A 193 -0.45 -11.49 -8.69
CA SER A 193 0.03 -11.87 -10.02
C SER A 193 0.51 -13.32 -9.96
N ALA A 194 -0.26 -14.19 -9.31
CA ALA A 194 -0.12 -15.62 -9.44
C ALA A 194 -1.24 -16.12 -10.37
N SER A 195 -0.83 -16.51 -11.57
CA SER A 195 -1.63 -17.25 -12.53
C SER A 195 -2.42 -18.36 -11.83
N PHE A 196 -3.75 -18.34 -11.99
CA PHE A 196 -4.53 -19.56 -11.82
C PHE A 196 -4.02 -20.55 -12.88
N PRO A 197 -3.50 -21.74 -12.51
CA PRO A 197 -3.45 -22.82 -13.48
C PRO A 197 -4.90 -23.10 -13.86
N SER A 198 -5.24 -22.87 -15.13
CA SER A 198 -6.45 -23.43 -15.70
C SER A 198 -6.39 -24.93 -15.45
N ARG A 199 -7.32 -25.44 -14.64
CA ARG A 199 -7.59 -26.87 -14.59
C ARG A 199 -8.17 -27.25 -15.96
N ALA A 200 -7.35 -27.93 -16.75
CA ALA A 200 -7.84 -28.88 -17.76
C ALA A 200 -8.42 -30.11 -17.05
#